data_AF-A0A348SY07-F1
#
_entry.id   AF-A0A348SY07-F1
#
_cell.length_a   1.000
_cell.length_b   1.000
_cell.length_c   1.000
_cell.angle_alpha   90.00
_cell.angle_beta   90.00
_cell.angle_gamma   90.00
#
_symmetry.space_group_name_H-M   'P 1'
#
loop_
_entity.id
_entity.type
_entity.pdbx_description
1 polymer ?
#
loop_
_entity_poly.entity_id
_entity_poly.type
_entity_poly.pdbx_seq_one_letter_code
_entity_poly.pdbx_strand_id
1 'polypeptide(L)' 'MSDIEKYSDATFESIKHTNADGQEYWLARELQAVLEYTQWRRFSEVIERAKESCKNSGYSVEDHFANVGK' A
#
# COMPACT_ATOMS: atom_id res chain seq x y z
N MET A 1 18.29 -11.53 -19.55
CA MET A 1 17.92 -10.15 -19.19
C MET A 1 16.81 -10.28 -18.19
N SER A 2 16.98 -9.62 -17.05
CA SER A 2 16.33 -9.89 -15.77
C SER A 2 14.82 -10.11 -15.84
N ASP A 3 14.37 -11.20 -15.23
CA ASP A 3 12.97 -11.53 -14.97
C ASP A 3 12.31 -10.42 -14.12
N ILE A 4 11.75 -9.41 -14.78
CA ILE A 4 10.85 -8.40 -14.17
C ILE A 4 9.40 -8.95 -14.14
N GLU A 5 9.19 -10.23 -14.46
CA GLU A 5 7.91 -10.89 -14.25
C GLU A 5 7.77 -11.29 -12.78
N LYS A 6 7.03 -10.50 -11.97
CA LYS A 6 6.09 -11.02 -10.92
C LYS A 6 5.42 -9.99 -9.99
N TYR A 7 5.64 -8.69 -10.14
CA TYR A 7 4.72 -7.70 -9.57
C TYR A 7 3.70 -7.26 -10.63
N SER A 8 2.96 -8.22 -11.20
CA SER A 8 1.87 -7.92 -12.12
C SER A 8 0.73 -7.22 -11.39
N ASP A 9 -0.09 -6.44 -12.11
CA ASP A 9 -1.40 -5.96 -11.62
C ASP A 9 -2.17 -7.07 -10.90
N ALA A 10 -2.15 -8.30 -11.40
CA ALA A 10 -2.81 -9.45 -10.78
C ALA A 10 -2.43 -9.70 -9.30
N THR A 11 -1.21 -9.36 -8.89
CA THR A 11 -0.76 -9.55 -7.50
C THR A 11 -1.38 -8.52 -6.57
N PHE A 12 -1.48 -7.25 -6.99
CA PHE A 12 -2.14 -6.20 -6.23
C PHE A 12 -3.66 -6.31 -6.29
N GLU A 13 -4.21 -6.74 -7.42
CA GLU A 13 -5.64 -7.01 -7.57
C GLU A 13 -6.12 -8.14 -6.65
N SER A 14 -5.26 -9.12 -6.36
CA SER A 14 -5.60 -10.23 -5.46
C SER A 14 -5.83 -9.83 -4.00
N ILE A 15 -5.22 -8.72 -3.57
CA ILE A 15 -5.32 -8.15 -2.21
C ILE A 15 -6.12 -6.84 -2.20
N LYS A 16 -6.86 -6.56 -3.28
CA LYS A 16 -7.73 -5.40 -3.38
C LYS A 16 -9.00 -5.64 -2.60
N HIS A 17 -9.35 -4.70 -1.74
CA HIS A 17 -10.61 -4.69 -1.01
C HIS A 17 -11.50 -3.59 -1.54
N THR A 18 -12.80 -3.76 -1.39
CA THR A 18 -13.80 -2.76 -1.73
C THR A 18 -14.68 -2.52 -0.52
N ASN A 19 -14.84 -1.25 -0.13
CA ASN A 19 -15.72 -0.90 0.97
C ASN A 19 -17.20 -0.90 0.54
N ALA A 20 -18.11 -0.64 1.49
CA ALA A 20 -19.55 -0.60 1.21
C ALA A 20 -19.95 0.48 0.19
N ASP A 21 -19.14 1.52 0.05
CA ASP A 21 -19.32 2.64 -0.88
C ASP A 21 -18.72 2.36 -2.27
N GLY A 22 -18.15 1.17 -2.51
CA GLY A 22 -17.55 0.79 -3.79
C GLY A 22 -16.14 1.33 -4.02
N GLN A 23 -15.49 1.88 -2.99
CA GLN A 23 -14.12 2.41 -3.09
C GLN A 23 -13.09 1.31 -2.84
N GLU A 24 -12.06 1.29 -3.66
CA GLU A 24 -10.97 0.33 -3.59
C GLU A 24 -9.92 0.76 -2.56
N TYR A 25 -9.46 -0.19 -1.74
CA TYR A 25 -8.40 0.03 -0.76
C TYR A 25 -7.54 -1.22 -0.56
N TRP A 26 -6.34 -1.01 -0.02
CA TRP A 26 -5.37 -2.07 0.25
C TRP A 26 -4.91 -2.02 1.70
N LEU A 27 -4.77 -3.19 2.33
CA LEU A 27 -4.24 -3.28 3.68
C LEU A 27 -2.71 -3.27 3.66
N ALA A 28 -2.12 -2.42 4.50
CA ALA A 28 -0.66 -2.31 4.59
C ALA A 28 0.03 -3.64 4.93
N ARG A 29 -0.61 -4.51 5.72
CA ARG A 29 -0.07 -5.84 6.04
C ARG A 29 -0.02 -6.78 4.85
N GLU A 30 -0.99 -6.70 3.95
CA GLU A 30 -1.02 -7.52 2.72
C GLU A 30 -0.02 -6.98 1.70
N LEU A 31 0.04 -5.65 1.55
CA LEU A 31 1.03 -4.99 0.70
C LEU A 31 2.47 -5.33 1.11
N GLN A 32 2.75 -5.43 2.41
CA GLN A 32 4.06 -5.86 2.90
C GLN A 32 4.47 -7.22 2.30
N ALA A 33 3.56 -8.19 2.33
CA ALA A 33 3.81 -9.55 1.85
C ALA A 33 3.94 -9.60 0.31
N VAL A 34 3.06 -8.88 -0.40
CA VAL A 34 3.09 -8.78 -1.86
C VAL A 34 4.39 -8.13 -2.36
N LEU A 35 4.89 -7.13 -1.64
CA LEU A 35 6.14 -6.44 -1.96
C LEU A 35 7.37 -7.14 -1.33
N GLU A 36 7.20 -8.36 -0.80
CA GLU A 36 8.26 -9.22 -0.27
C GLU A 36 9.09 -8.60 0.87
N TYR A 37 8.50 -7.68 1.63
CA TYR A 37 9.12 -7.14 2.83
C TYR A 37 9.01 -8.16 3.97
N THR A 38 10.13 -8.72 4.40
CA THR A 38 10.16 -9.67 5.52
C THR A 38 9.96 -9.03 6.90
N GLN A 39 10.29 -7.74 7.03
CA GLN A 39 10.22 -7.01 8.30
C GLN A 39 9.31 -5.78 8.19
N TRP A 40 8.31 -5.70 9.08
CA TRP A 40 7.39 -4.56 9.13
C TRP A 40 8.11 -3.22 9.29
N ARG A 41 9.20 -3.14 10.05
CA ARG A 41 9.96 -1.89 10.25
C ARG A 41 10.45 -1.28 8.92
N ARG A 42 10.92 -2.10 7.99
CA ARG A 42 11.38 -1.63 6.67
C ARG A 42 10.20 -1.18 5.81
N PHE A 43 9.08 -1.88 5.93
CA PHE A 43 7.87 -1.51 5.20
C PHE A 43 7.19 -0.25 5.77
N SER A 44 7.25 -0.03 7.08
CA SER A 44 6.72 1.21 7.69
C SER A 44 7.44 2.45 7.16
N GLU A 45 8.75 2.38 6.88
CA GLU A 45 9.47 3.49 6.25
C GLU A 45 8.96 3.79 4.83
N VAL A 46 8.54 2.76 4.08
CA VAL A 46 7.93 2.92 2.75
C VAL A 46 6.57 3.61 2.87
N ILE A 47 5.75 3.25 3.86
CA ILE A 47 4.47 3.89 4.12
C ILE A 47 4.67 5.37 4.43
N GLU A 48 5.63 5.73 5.29
CA GLU A 48 5.90 7.13 5.61
C GLU A 48 6.33 7.94 4.38
N ARG A 49 7.14 7.36 3.49
CA ARG A 49 7.50 7.99 2.21
C ARG A 49 6.28 8.15 1.29
N ALA A 50 5.37 7.18 1.26
CA ALA A 50 4.13 7.28 0.49
C ALA A 50 3.22 8.41 1.01
N LYS A 51 3.12 8.57 2.34
CA LYS A 51 2.41 9.69 2.97
C LYS A 51 3.04 11.04 2.61
N GLU A 52 4.37 11.13 2.65
CA GLU A 52 5.08 12.36 2.25
C GLU A 52 4.82 12.71 0.78
N SER A 53 4.86 11.70 -0.11
CA SER A 53 4.51 11.90 -1.52
C SER A 53 3.07 12.35 -1.72
N CYS A 54 2.11 11.75 -1.01
CA CYS A 54 0.69 12.15 -1.04
C CYS A 54 0.52 13.63 -0.64
N LYS A 55 1.17 14.03 0.46
CA LYS A 55 1.20 15.42 0.91
C LYS A 55 1.83 16.35 -0.12
N ASN A 56 2.96 15.97 -0.71
CA ASN A 56 3.65 16.77 -1.73
C ASN A 56 2.82 16.93 -3.02
N SER A 57 1.94 15.97 -3.31
CA SER A 57 0.96 16.06 -4.40
C SER A 57 -0.25 16.94 -4.06
N GLY A 58 -0.31 17.54 -2.86
CA GLY A 58 -1.38 18.44 -2.44
C GLY A 58 -2.60 17.75 -1.82
N TYR A 59 -2.53 16.45 -1.52
CA TYR A 59 -3.61 15.69 -0.89
C TYR A 59 -3.42 15.59 0.63
N SER A 60 -4.54 15.47 1.36
CA SER A 60 -4.50 15.23 2.79
C SER A 60 -4.20 13.76 3.07
N VAL A 61 -3.14 13.48 3.85
CA VAL A 61 -2.72 12.11 4.17
C VAL A 61 -3.82 11.33 4.89
N GLU A 62 -4.58 11.99 5.74
CA GLU A 62 -5.63 11.40 6.57
C GLU A 62 -6.86 10.96 5.77
N ASP A 63 -7.05 11.47 4.55
CA ASP A 63 -8.10 11.03 3.63
C ASP A 63 -7.74 9.72 2.89
N HIS A 64 -6.44 9.43 2.78
CA HIS A 64 -5.93 8.31 1.97
C HIS A 64 -5.26 7.20 2.80
N PHE A 65 -4.77 7.52 3.99
CA PHE A 65 -4.05 6.60 4.86
C PHE A 65 -4.75 6.49 6.21
N ALA A 66 -5.36 5.34 6.45
CA ALA A 66 -5.90 5.01 7.76
C ALA A 66 -4.76 4.97 8.80
N ASN A 67 -4.99 5.57 9.96
CA ASN A 67 -4.05 5.52 11.07
C ASN A 67 -4.09 4.12 11.75
N VAL A 68 -3.20 3.87 12.71
CA VAL A 68 -3.25 2.60 13.47
C VAL A 68 -4.58 2.50 14.22
N GLY A 69 -5.48 1.66 13.71
CA GLY A 69 -6.73 1.30 14.37
C GLY A 69 -6.46 0.47 15.63
N LYS A 70 -7.21 0.74 16.70
CA LYS A 70 -7.17 -0.01 17.96
C LYS A 70 -7.86 -1.36 17.83
#